data_AF-A0A9D7Y557-F1
#
_entry.id   AF-A0A9D7Y557-F1
#
_cell.length_a   1.000
_cell.length_b   1.000
_cell.length_c   1.000
_cell.angle_alpha   90.00
_cell.angle_beta   90.00
_cell.angle_gamma   90.00
#
_symmetry.space_group_name_H-M   'P 1'
#
loop_
_entity.id
_entity.type
_entity.pdbx_description
1 polymer ?
#
loop_
_entity_poly.entity_id
_entity_poly.type
_entity_poly.pdbx_seq_one_letter_code
_entity_poly.pdbx_strand_id
1 'polypeptide(L)'
;MDNLLSLLKFKKQIILQGPPGTGKTKLAKELAIEIIGTNNLDINENDIINTLKDLNKISTVAGNVEYEVVKVDEVAKTVTLKKSTETEATTTFAKVIDFYKNKEWKTPAANNDDRRAAAIAKYIFENKKTSHQDVNEDQVKIIQFHPSYTYEDFVRGIVAESNGEKIEYKNVNKTLGLFAELAKKNWDDSKKDIVNISKEKKLREYFDLFADKIGEQLADGTTTLKLTNNVNLVDVEDDAFRYKGNEGWSLWGNRMLFKDIIQAF
;
A
#
# COMPACT_ATOMS: atom_id res chain seq x y z
N MET A 1 -18.57 -17.83 -0.49
CA MET A 1 -17.33 -17.04 -0.62
C MET A 1 -16.20 -17.69 0.19
N ASP A 2 -16.44 -18.02 1.46
CA ASP A 2 -15.50 -18.72 2.36
C ASP A 2 -14.84 -19.98 1.77
N ASN A 3 -15.60 -20.83 1.08
CA ASN A 3 -15.03 -22.01 0.43
C ASN A 3 -13.99 -21.64 -0.65
N LEU A 4 -14.28 -20.66 -1.52
CA LEU A 4 -13.33 -20.20 -2.53
C LEU A 4 -12.07 -19.57 -1.91
N LEU A 5 -12.22 -18.79 -0.83
CA LEU A 5 -11.07 -18.24 -0.10
C LEU A 5 -10.20 -19.33 0.50
N SER A 6 -10.81 -20.34 1.12
CA SER A 6 -10.08 -21.46 1.71
C SER A 6 -9.33 -22.24 0.63
N LEU A 7 -9.97 -22.48 -0.51
CA LEU A 7 -9.37 -23.12 -1.68
C LEU A 7 -8.20 -22.30 -2.23
N LEU A 8 -8.36 -21.00 -2.39
CA LEU A 8 -7.32 -20.10 -2.89
C LEU A 8 -6.15 -19.99 -1.89
N LYS A 9 -6.41 -19.92 -0.58
CA LYS A 9 -5.36 -19.97 0.45
C LYS A 9 -4.58 -21.28 0.43
N PHE A 10 -5.24 -22.40 0.15
CA PHE A 10 -4.62 -23.71 0.07
C PHE A 10 -3.84 -23.92 -1.24
N LYS A 11 -4.45 -23.63 -2.40
CA LYS A 11 -3.90 -23.87 -3.74
C LYS A 11 -3.03 -22.74 -4.27
N LYS A 12 -3.07 -21.56 -3.66
CA LYS A 12 -2.38 -20.31 -4.07
C LYS A 12 -2.81 -19.71 -5.40
N GLN A 13 -3.65 -20.42 -6.16
CA GLN A 13 -4.23 -19.98 -7.42
C GLN A 13 -5.56 -20.68 -7.68
N ILE A 14 -6.49 -19.99 -8.36
CA ILE A 14 -7.77 -20.55 -8.80
C ILE A 14 -8.09 -20.04 -10.21
N ILE A 15 -8.83 -20.83 -10.98
CA ILE A 15 -9.37 -20.44 -12.28
C ILE A 15 -10.90 -20.47 -12.17
N LEU A 16 -11.55 -19.33 -12.39
CA LEU A 16 -13.02 -19.24 -12.44
C LEU A 16 -13.48 -19.51 -13.87
N GLN A 17 -14.23 -20.59 -14.10
CA GLN A 17 -14.72 -20.99 -15.41
C GLN A 17 -16.24 -20.85 -15.53
N GLY A 18 -16.74 -20.63 -16.75
CA GLY A 18 -18.18 -20.58 -17.03
C GLY A 18 -18.54 -19.70 -18.24
N PRO A 19 -19.82 -19.60 -18.63
CA PRO A 19 -20.29 -18.80 -19.77
C PRO A 19 -19.93 -17.30 -19.69
N PRO A 20 -19.79 -16.57 -20.80
CA PRO A 20 -19.58 -15.12 -20.76
C PRO A 20 -20.73 -14.42 -20.01
N GLY A 21 -20.43 -13.34 -19.27
CA GLY A 21 -21.43 -12.57 -18.53
C GLY A 21 -21.77 -13.08 -17.11
N THR A 22 -21.26 -14.23 -16.65
CA THR A 22 -21.58 -14.78 -15.31
C THR A 22 -20.83 -14.13 -14.13
N GLY A 23 -20.35 -12.89 -14.29
CA GLY A 23 -19.75 -12.13 -13.18
C GLY A 23 -18.38 -12.63 -12.67
N LYS A 24 -17.68 -13.51 -13.40
CA LYS A 24 -16.35 -14.04 -12.98
C LYS A 24 -15.34 -12.94 -12.62
N THR A 25 -15.24 -11.91 -13.44
CA THR A 25 -14.34 -10.77 -13.20
C THR A 25 -14.71 -10.02 -11.92
N LYS A 26 -16.01 -9.86 -11.64
CA LYS A 26 -16.50 -9.25 -10.41
C LYS A 26 -16.12 -10.11 -9.20
N LEU A 27 -16.37 -11.42 -9.26
CA LEU A 27 -16.03 -12.36 -8.19
C LEU A 27 -14.51 -12.41 -7.92
N ALA A 28 -13.68 -12.36 -8.96
CA ALA A 28 -12.22 -12.31 -8.80
C ALA A 28 -11.76 -11.04 -8.06
N LYS A 29 -12.35 -9.87 -8.38
CA LYS A 29 -12.08 -8.61 -7.67
C LYS A 29 -12.51 -8.70 -6.20
N GLU A 30 -13.70 -9.22 -5.92
CA GLU A 30 -14.20 -9.40 -4.56
C GLU A 30 -13.28 -10.32 -3.73
N LEU A 31 -12.84 -11.45 -4.30
CA LEU A 31 -11.90 -12.35 -3.63
C LEU A 31 -10.53 -11.69 -3.37
N ALA A 32 -10.02 -10.89 -4.30
CA ALA A 32 -8.75 -10.19 -4.12
C ALA A 32 -8.80 -9.22 -2.92
N ILE A 33 -9.87 -8.43 -2.84
CA ILE A 33 -10.13 -7.50 -1.72
C ILE A 33 -10.15 -8.26 -0.40
N GLU A 34 -10.83 -9.40 -0.38
CA GLU A 34 -10.98 -10.19 0.83
C GLU A 34 -9.67 -10.90 1.27
N ILE A 35 -8.79 -11.25 0.33
CA ILE A 35 -7.47 -11.85 0.60
C ILE A 35 -6.45 -10.87 1.12
N ILE A 36 -6.37 -9.68 0.51
CA ILE A 36 -5.55 -8.57 1.03
C ILE A 36 -5.89 -8.32 2.49
N GLY A 37 -7.10 -8.69 2.83
CA GLY A 37 -7.62 -8.47 4.14
C GLY A 37 -8.04 -7.03 4.20
N THR A 38 -9.01 -6.87 5.05
CA THR A 38 -9.49 -5.60 5.50
C THR A 38 -8.46 -5.00 6.48
N ASN A 39 -7.16 -4.95 6.14
CA ASN A 39 -6.18 -4.21 6.94
C ASN A 39 -6.35 -2.69 6.77
N ASN A 40 -7.17 -2.26 5.80
CA ASN A 40 -7.79 -0.93 5.77
C ASN A 40 -9.06 -0.83 6.64
N LEU A 41 -9.36 -1.80 7.53
CA LEU A 41 -10.44 -1.64 8.51
C LEU A 41 -10.05 -0.81 9.71
N ASP A 42 -8.78 -0.49 9.94
CA ASP A 42 -8.52 0.54 10.93
C ASP A 42 -9.26 1.81 10.50
N ILE A 43 -10.12 2.28 11.40
CA ILE A 43 -10.80 3.55 11.20
C ILE A 43 -9.97 4.62 11.88
N ASN A 44 -9.80 5.73 11.18
CA ASN A 44 -9.20 6.93 11.74
C ASN A 44 -10.30 7.96 12.05
N GLU A 45 -9.91 9.09 12.64
CA GLU A 45 -10.85 10.15 13.01
C GLU A 45 -11.57 10.73 11.78
N ASN A 46 -10.90 10.85 10.63
CA ASN A 46 -11.51 11.34 9.39
C ASN A 46 -12.57 10.38 8.85
N ASP A 47 -12.38 9.06 9.01
CA ASP A 47 -13.40 8.07 8.61
C ASP A 47 -14.70 8.28 9.41
N ILE A 48 -14.59 8.56 10.71
CA ILE A 48 -15.74 8.86 11.58
C ILE A 48 -16.41 10.15 11.12
N ILE A 49 -15.62 11.22 10.91
CA ILE A 49 -16.13 12.52 10.48
C ILE A 49 -16.85 12.39 9.15
N ASN A 50 -16.20 11.86 8.12
CA ASN A 50 -16.77 11.73 6.78
C ASN A 50 -18.02 10.85 6.74
N THR A 51 -18.09 9.82 7.59
CA THR A 51 -19.25 8.93 7.64
C THR A 51 -20.46 9.59 8.32
N LEU A 52 -20.23 10.46 9.31
CA LEU A 52 -21.30 10.99 10.17
C LEU A 52 -21.70 12.44 9.88
N LYS A 53 -20.86 13.23 9.20
CA LYS A 53 -21.08 14.69 9.01
C LYS A 53 -22.37 15.02 8.26
N ASP A 54 -22.77 14.18 7.32
CA ASP A 54 -24.00 14.34 6.52
C ASP A 54 -25.10 13.34 6.90
N LEU A 55 -24.91 12.61 8.00
CA LEU A 55 -25.78 11.51 8.39
C LEU A 55 -26.73 11.92 9.50
N ASN A 56 -28.04 11.86 9.25
CA ASN A 56 -29.02 12.29 10.24
C ASN A 56 -29.30 11.23 11.32
N LYS A 57 -29.18 9.95 11.00
CA LYS A 57 -29.54 8.85 11.90
C LYS A 57 -28.66 7.61 11.72
N ILE A 58 -28.44 6.88 12.81
CA ILE A 58 -27.82 5.55 12.81
C ILE A 58 -28.68 4.55 13.58
N SER A 59 -28.69 3.29 13.15
CA SER A 59 -29.32 2.22 13.92
C SER A 59 -28.52 1.86 15.17
N THR A 60 -29.22 1.51 16.25
CA THR A 60 -28.59 0.85 17.42
C THR A 60 -27.97 -0.50 17.03
N VAL A 61 -27.08 -1.03 17.87
CA VAL A 61 -26.46 -2.36 17.65
C VAL A 61 -27.52 -3.46 17.44
N ALA A 62 -28.65 -3.41 18.15
CA ALA A 62 -29.75 -4.36 18.01
C ALA A 62 -30.62 -4.13 16.74
N GLY A 63 -30.54 -2.95 16.11
CA GLY A 63 -31.30 -2.59 14.91
C GLY A 63 -32.75 -2.17 15.14
N ASN A 64 -33.28 -2.29 16.36
CA ASN A 64 -34.69 -2.05 16.65
C ASN A 64 -35.05 -0.57 16.86
N VAL A 65 -34.05 0.28 17.14
CA VAL A 65 -34.22 1.71 17.40
C VAL A 65 -33.08 2.48 16.73
N GLU A 66 -33.32 3.75 16.40
CA GLU A 66 -32.33 4.67 15.82
C GLU A 66 -31.87 5.73 16.81
N TYR A 67 -30.60 6.14 16.68
CA TYR A 67 -30.05 7.36 17.23
C TYR A 67 -30.08 8.46 16.15
N GLU A 68 -30.42 9.67 16.56
CA GLU A 68 -30.21 10.89 15.80
C GLU A 68 -28.80 11.42 16.05
N VAL A 69 -28.08 11.77 14.99
CA VAL A 69 -26.75 12.38 15.07
C VAL A 69 -26.92 13.87 15.27
N VAL A 70 -26.66 14.35 16.49
CA VAL A 70 -26.89 15.76 16.85
C VAL A 70 -25.68 16.60 16.52
N LYS A 71 -24.48 16.09 16.81
CA LYS A 71 -23.23 16.84 16.59
C LYS A 71 -22.04 15.90 16.40
N VAL A 72 -21.19 16.23 15.42
CA VAL A 72 -19.83 15.69 15.29
C VAL A 72 -18.86 16.84 15.58
N ASP A 73 -18.11 16.75 16.68
CA ASP A 73 -17.14 17.78 17.08
C ASP A 73 -15.72 17.32 16.72
N GLU A 74 -15.16 17.90 15.67
CA GLU A 74 -13.83 17.55 15.14
C GLU A 74 -12.70 17.98 16.09
N VAL A 75 -12.90 19.06 16.87
CA VAL A 75 -11.88 19.61 17.78
C VAL A 75 -11.85 18.83 19.09
N ALA A 76 -13.02 18.59 19.68
CA ALA A 76 -13.15 17.81 20.90
C ALA A 76 -13.06 16.30 20.65
N LYS A 77 -13.13 15.86 19.39
CA LYS A 77 -13.09 14.46 18.95
C LYS A 77 -14.22 13.64 19.55
N THR A 78 -15.43 14.18 19.46
CA THR A 78 -16.63 13.59 20.07
C THR A 78 -17.82 13.55 19.12
N VAL A 79 -18.71 12.57 19.33
CA VAL A 79 -20.01 12.48 18.64
C VAL A 79 -21.12 12.51 19.68
N THR A 80 -22.08 13.40 19.51
CA THR A 80 -23.28 13.50 20.34
C THR A 80 -24.46 12.86 19.61
N LEU A 81 -25.07 11.86 20.25
CA LEU A 81 -26.21 11.11 19.76
C LEU A 81 -27.40 11.22 20.71
N LYS A 82 -28.59 11.29 20.13
CA LYS A 82 -29.85 11.32 20.87
C LYS A 82 -30.74 10.16 20.47
N LYS A 83 -31.30 9.46 21.44
CA LYS A 83 -32.37 8.49 21.20
C LYS A 83 -33.71 9.20 21.39
N SER A 84 -34.75 8.82 20.65
CA SER A 84 -36.06 9.48 20.69
C SER A 84 -36.66 9.71 22.09
N THR A 85 -36.27 8.91 23.09
CA THR A 85 -36.77 8.99 24.48
C THR A 85 -35.70 9.39 25.51
N GLU A 86 -34.48 9.75 25.10
CA GLU A 86 -33.36 10.03 26.00
C GLU A 86 -32.80 11.44 25.80
N THR A 87 -32.09 11.93 26.82
CA THR A 87 -31.24 13.11 26.72
C THR A 87 -30.07 12.86 25.76
N GLU A 88 -29.55 13.94 25.19
CA GLU A 88 -28.33 13.91 24.39
C GLU A 88 -27.18 13.32 25.22
N ALA A 89 -26.42 12.42 24.60
CA ALA A 89 -25.22 11.88 25.23
C ALA A 89 -24.11 11.71 24.21
N THR A 90 -22.89 11.81 24.69
CA THR A 90 -21.68 11.96 23.88
C THR A 90 -20.75 10.78 24.07
N THR A 91 -20.13 10.32 22.98
CA THR A 91 -19.02 9.36 22.97
C THR A 91 -17.80 10.00 22.31
N THR A 92 -16.60 9.46 22.55
CA THR A 92 -15.35 9.92 21.92
C THR A 92 -15.01 9.12 20.67
N PHE A 93 -14.22 9.72 19.77
CA PHE A 93 -13.67 9.04 18.60
C PHE A 93 -12.79 7.87 19.00
N ALA A 94 -11.96 8.02 20.05
CA ALA A 94 -11.10 6.97 20.56
C ALA A 94 -11.89 5.70 20.91
N LYS A 95 -13.01 5.85 21.65
CA LYS A 95 -13.88 4.72 21.96
C LYS A 95 -14.48 4.07 20.72
N VAL A 96 -14.94 4.87 19.75
CA VAL A 96 -15.47 4.34 18.48
C VAL A 96 -14.40 3.51 17.77
N ILE A 97 -13.15 3.98 17.72
CA ILE A 97 -12.01 3.28 17.12
C ILE A 97 -11.72 1.97 17.87
N ASP A 98 -11.71 1.99 19.19
CA ASP A 98 -11.44 0.79 20.01
C ASP A 98 -12.54 -0.28 19.81
N PHE A 99 -13.81 0.13 19.88
CA PHE A 99 -14.94 -0.74 19.57
C PHE A 99 -14.87 -1.28 18.14
N TYR A 100 -14.42 -0.46 17.19
CA TYR A 100 -14.21 -0.82 15.80
C TYR A 100 -13.19 -1.96 15.65
N LYS A 101 -11.99 -1.75 16.22
CA LYS A 101 -10.86 -2.67 16.14
C LYS A 101 -11.19 -4.03 16.76
N ASN A 102 -11.81 -4.01 17.93
CA ASN A 102 -12.07 -5.23 18.70
C ASN A 102 -13.38 -5.94 18.31
N LYS A 103 -14.19 -5.36 17.41
CA LYS A 103 -15.51 -5.87 17.04
C LYS A 103 -16.46 -6.04 18.24
N GLU A 104 -16.32 -5.16 19.23
CA GLU A 104 -17.03 -5.23 20.52
C GLU A 104 -18.52 -4.89 20.43
N TRP A 105 -19.02 -4.46 19.27
CA TRP A 105 -20.47 -4.38 19.01
C TRP A 105 -21.14 -5.77 18.92
N LYS A 106 -20.38 -6.85 18.91
CA LYS A 106 -20.90 -8.23 18.96
C LYS A 106 -21.21 -8.70 20.39
N THR A 107 -20.74 -7.95 21.39
CA THR A 107 -20.99 -8.23 22.81
C THR A 107 -21.94 -7.19 23.41
N PRO A 108 -22.74 -7.54 24.44
CA PRO A 108 -23.58 -6.57 25.12
C PRO A 108 -22.71 -5.47 25.75
N ALA A 109 -22.87 -4.23 25.31
CA ALA A 109 -22.11 -3.08 25.83
C ALA A 109 -22.44 -2.82 27.31
N ALA A 110 -21.41 -2.59 28.13
CA ALA A 110 -21.50 -2.50 29.58
C ALA A 110 -22.23 -1.24 30.09
N ASN A 111 -22.15 -0.12 29.36
CA ASN A 111 -22.78 1.14 29.74
C ASN A 111 -23.37 1.89 28.52
N ASN A 112 -24.06 3.02 28.76
CA ASN A 112 -24.76 3.79 27.74
C ASN A 112 -23.85 4.53 26.74
N ASP A 113 -22.63 4.87 27.14
CA ASP A 113 -21.64 5.51 26.27
C ASP A 113 -21.07 4.46 25.29
N ASP A 114 -20.72 3.29 25.80
CA ASP A 114 -20.25 2.15 25.03
C ASP A 114 -21.29 1.66 24.00
N ARG A 115 -22.60 1.78 24.30
CA ARG A 115 -23.68 1.48 23.33
C ARG A 115 -23.65 2.39 22.11
N ARG A 116 -23.32 3.68 22.29
CA ARG A 116 -23.21 4.68 21.21
C ARG A 116 -21.95 4.43 20.40
N ALA A 117 -20.81 4.23 21.07
CA ALA A 117 -19.56 3.86 20.42
C ALA A 117 -19.71 2.59 19.58
N ALA A 118 -20.34 1.55 20.14
CA ALA A 118 -20.62 0.29 19.44
C ALA A 118 -21.58 0.46 18.25
N ALA A 119 -22.61 1.30 18.36
CA ALA A 119 -23.53 1.57 17.26
C ALA A 119 -22.85 2.29 16.09
N ILE A 120 -22.05 3.31 16.39
CA ILE A 120 -21.24 4.02 15.39
C ILE A 120 -20.23 3.05 14.74
N ALA A 121 -19.49 2.29 15.55
CA ALA A 121 -18.51 1.32 15.05
C ALA A 121 -19.15 0.27 14.14
N LYS A 122 -20.30 -0.28 14.54
CA LYS A 122 -21.08 -1.22 13.71
C LYS A 122 -21.53 -0.56 12.40
N TYR A 123 -22.07 0.66 12.46
CA TYR A 123 -22.52 1.39 11.27
C TYR A 123 -21.37 1.65 10.30
N ILE A 124 -20.23 2.15 10.79
CA ILE A 124 -19.04 2.36 9.96
C ILE A 124 -18.57 1.00 9.41
N PHE A 125 -18.60 -0.08 10.19
CA PHE A 125 -18.18 -1.40 9.71
C PHE A 125 -19.08 -1.96 8.60
N GLU A 126 -20.39 -1.77 8.74
CA GLU A 126 -21.38 -2.21 7.75
C GLU A 126 -21.31 -1.37 6.46
N ASN A 127 -21.00 -0.08 6.56
CA ASN A 127 -20.96 0.84 5.42
C ASN A 127 -19.57 1.00 4.78
N LYS A 128 -18.48 0.75 5.51
CA LYS A 128 -17.10 0.66 4.97
C LYS A 128 -16.93 -0.56 4.06
N LYS A 129 -17.88 -1.51 4.06
CA LYS A 129 -17.94 -2.63 3.12
C LYS A 129 -18.29 -2.25 1.67
N THR A 130 -18.27 -0.97 1.30
CA THR A 130 -18.73 -0.52 -0.02
C THR A 130 -17.89 0.58 -0.67
N SER A 131 -16.67 0.86 -0.22
CA SER A 131 -15.70 1.57 -1.07
C SER A 131 -14.82 0.56 -1.80
N HIS A 132 -15.25 0.16 -3.00
CA HIS A 132 -14.38 -0.50 -4.00
C HIS A 132 -13.19 0.37 -4.46
N GLN A 133 -12.98 1.54 -3.85
CA GLN A 133 -12.04 2.58 -4.27
C GLN A 133 -10.71 2.58 -3.49
N ASP A 134 -10.58 1.84 -2.38
CA ASP A 134 -9.33 1.80 -1.59
C ASP A 134 -8.51 0.52 -1.81
N VAL A 135 -8.69 -0.13 -2.96
CA VAL A 135 -7.77 -1.20 -3.36
C VAL A 135 -6.52 -0.51 -3.87
N ASN A 136 -5.46 -0.50 -3.07
CA ASN A 136 -4.17 -0.02 -3.52
C ASN A 136 -3.78 -0.81 -4.79
N GLU A 137 -3.55 -0.12 -5.90
CA GLU A 137 -3.12 -0.73 -7.18
C GLU A 137 -1.81 -1.53 -7.01
N ASP A 138 -1.01 -1.20 -6.00
CA ASP A 138 0.21 -1.93 -5.65
C ASP A 138 -0.07 -3.33 -5.06
N GLN A 139 -1.29 -3.59 -4.56
CA GLN A 139 -1.69 -4.84 -3.92
C GLN A 139 -2.60 -5.71 -4.79
N VAL A 140 -3.20 -5.15 -5.86
CA VAL A 140 -3.97 -5.90 -6.86
C VAL A 140 -3.66 -5.39 -8.26
N LYS A 141 -3.26 -6.29 -9.16
CA LYS A 141 -3.10 -5.98 -10.58
C LYS A 141 -4.00 -6.85 -11.44
N ILE A 142 -4.81 -6.20 -12.29
CA ILE A 142 -5.67 -6.89 -13.26
C ILE A 142 -4.95 -6.91 -14.60
N ILE A 143 -4.89 -8.09 -15.21
CA ILE A 143 -4.26 -8.31 -16.50
C ILE A 143 -5.26 -9.00 -17.41
N GLN A 144 -5.31 -8.58 -18.68
CA GLN A 144 -6.10 -9.22 -19.73
C GLN A 144 -5.14 -9.85 -20.73
N PHE A 145 -5.25 -11.15 -20.94
CA PHE A 145 -4.45 -11.85 -21.93
C PHE A 145 -5.03 -11.67 -23.34
N HIS A 146 -4.15 -11.42 -24.31
CA HIS A 146 -4.43 -11.51 -25.74
C HIS A 146 -3.58 -12.65 -26.33
N PRO A 147 -3.97 -13.30 -27.45
CA PRO A 147 -3.14 -14.29 -28.14
C PRO A 147 -1.70 -13.88 -28.45
N SER A 148 -1.41 -12.57 -28.50
CA SER A 148 -0.07 -12.02 -28.76
C SER A 148 0.69 -11.67 -27.49
N TYR A 149 0.11 -11.89 -26.31
CA TYR A 149 0.73 -11.55 -25.01
C TYR A 149 1.78 -12.60 -24.67
N THR A 150 3.04 -12.20 -24.55
CA THR A 150 4.15 -13.15 -24.44
C THR A 150 4.72 -13.24 -23.03
N TYR A 151 5.71 -14.13 -22.85
CA TYR A 151 6.50 -14.22 -21.64
C TYR A 151 7.18 -12.88 -21.31
N GLU A 152 7.66 -12.20 -22.34
CA GLU A 152 8.36 -10.92 -22.27
C GLU A 152 7.46 -9.75 -21.89
N ASP A 153 6.14 -9.91 -21.97
CA ASP A 153 5.16 -8.93 -21.48
C ASP A 153 4.76 -9.20 -20.02
N PHE A 154 4.75 -10.47 -19.62
CA PHE A 154 4.22 -10.88 -18.31
C PHE A 154 5.29 -11.05 -17.24
N VAL A 155 6.42 -11.69 -17.57
CA VAL A 155 7.40 -12.15 -16.59
C VAL A 155 8.66 -11.28 -16.61
N ARG A 156 9.44 -11.34 -17.70
CA ARG A 156 10.72 -10.63 -17.86
C ARG A 156 11.01 -10.42 -19.34
N GLY A 157 11.43 -9.22 -19.71
CA GLY A 157 11.74 -8.88 -21.10
C GLY A 157 13.00 -8.04 -21.22
N ILE A 158 13.65 -8.13 -22.38
CA ILE A 158 14.79 -7.27 -22.71
C ILE A 158 14.24 -5.92 -23.18
N VAL A 159 14.69 -4.84 -22.55
CA VAL A 159 14.33 -3.46 -22.91
C VAL A 159 15.57 -2.74 -23.39
N ALA A 160 15.44 -2.02 -24.49
CA ALA A 160 16.44 -1.11 -25.00
C ALA A 160 16.23 0.26 -24.35
N GLU A 161 17.17 0.72 -23.55
CA GLU A 161 17.18 2.05 -22.93
C GLU A 161 18.25 2.92 -23.59
N SER A 162 17.94 4.20 -23.80
CA SER A 162 18.85 5.15 -24.46
C SER A 162 19.44 6.10 -23.42
N ASN A 163 20.72 5.94 -23.11
CA ASN A 163 21.49 6.91 -22.32
C ASN A 163 22.26 7.83 -23.28
N GLY A 164 21.55 8.81 -23.85
CA GLY A 164 22.11 9.72 -24.86
C GLY A 164 22.42 9.03 -26.18
N GLU A 165 23.70 8.93 -26.56
CA GLU A 165 24.16 8.38 -27.85
C GLU A 165 24.18 6.84 -27.93
N LYS A 166 23.82 6.12 -26.86
CA LYS A 166 23.95 4.65 -26.80
C LYS A 166 22.68 3.96 -26.36
N ILE A 167 22.42 2.81 -27.00
CA ILE A 167 21.37 1.86 -26.64
C ILE A 167 21.96 0.77 -25.75
N GLU A 168 21.46 0.66 -24.53
CA GLU A 168 21.76 -0.43 -23.61
C GLU A 168 20.59 -1.42 -23.56
N TYR A 169 20.89 -2.71 -23.56
CA TYR A 169 19.87 -3.77 -23.44
C TYR A 169 19.87 -4.32 -22.01
N LYS A 170 18.82 -4.02 -21.26
CA LYS A 170 18.65 -4.50 -19.88
C LYS A 170 17.57 -5.57 -19.80
N ASN A 171 17.78 -6.56 -18.92
CA ASN A 171 16.74 -7.54 -18.59
C ASN A 171 15.89 -7.00 -17.45
N VAL A 172 14.61 -6.72 -17.72
CA VAL A 172 13.73 -6.00 -16.80
C VAL A 172 12.56 -6.88 -16.39
N ASN A 173 12.27 -6.90 -15.08
CA ASN A 173 11.05 -7.51 -14.54
C ASN A 173 9.81 -6.85 -15.15
N LYS A 174 8.84 -7.67 -15.55
CA LYS A 174 7.54 -7.20 -16.07
C LYS A 174 6.47 -7.42 -15.02
N THR A 175 5.19 -7.42 -15.42
CA THR A 175 4.07 -7.33 -14.48
C THR A 175 4.14 -8.34 -13.33
N LEU A 176 4.31 -9.64 -13.61
CA LEU A 176 4.41 -10.66 -12.56
C LEU A 176 5.72 -10.53 -11.77
N GLY A 177 6.83 -10.26 -12.44
CA GLY A 177 8.15 -10.13 -11.81
C GLY A 177 8.19 -8.98 -10.80
N LEU A 178 7.73 -7.80 -11.21
CA LEU A 178 7.62 -6.60 -10.38
C LEU A 178 6.67 -6.86 -9.21
N PHE A 179 5.52 -7.47 -9.46
CA PHE A 179 4.54 -7.75 -8.42
C PHE A 179 5.05 -8.75 -7.38
N ALA A 180 5.76 -9.79 -7.81
CA ALA A 180 6.39 -10.76 -6.92
C ALA A 180 7.53 -10.13 -6.08
N GLU A 181 8.31 -9.22 -6.67
CA GLU A 181 9.36 -8.47 -5.99
C GLU A 181 8.78 -7.54 -4.91
N LEU A 182 7.72 -6.80 -5.24
CA LEU A 182 6.97 -5.98 -4.28
C LEU A 182 6.37 -6.84 -3.15
N ALA A 183 5.73 -7.96 -3.48
CA ALA A 183 5.16 -8.87 -2.48
C ALA A 183 6.23 -9.43 -1.53
N LYS A 184 7.40 -9.79 -2.06
CA LYS A 184 8.53 -10.25 -1.25
C LYS A 184 9.05 -9.15 -0.34
N LYS A 185 9.26 -7.93 -0.86
CA LYS A 185 9.68 -6.78 -0.07
C LYS A 185 8.71 -6.52 1.09
N ASN A 186 7.41 -6.47 0.79
CA ASN A 186 6.38 -6.28 1.82
C ASN A 186 6.41 -7.38 2.88
N TRP A 187 6.65 -8.64 2.48
CA TRP A 187 6.78 -9.75 3.43
C TRP A 187 8.03 -9.63 4.31
N ASP A 188 9.16 -9.23 3.73
CA ASP A 188 10.40 -9.03 4.50
C ASP A 188 10.28 -7.84 5.45
N ASP A 189 9.68 -6.73 5.00
CA ASP A 189 9.42 -5.56 5.83
C ASP A 189 8.41 -5.86 6.95
N SER A 190 7.42 -6.73 6.72
CA SER A 190 6.46 -7.14 7.76
C SER A 190 7.09 -7.84 8.97
N LYS A 191 8.33 -8.33 8.85
CA LYS A 191 9.08 -8.95 9.95
C LYS A 191 9.97 -7.97 10.70
N LYS A 192 10.15 -6.76 10.18
CA LYS A 192 10.96 -5.70 10.77
C LYS A 192 10.11 -4.86 11.71
N ASP A 193 10.74 -4.21 12.67
CA ASP A 193 10.08 -3.19 13.48
C ASP A 193 9.92 -1.87 12.71
N ILE A 194 8.91 -1.09 13.11
CA ILE A 194 8.53 0.18 12.47
C ILE A 194 9.70 1.18 12.46
N VAL A 195 10.55 1.18 13.50
CA VAL A 195 11.67 2.11 13.60
C VAL A 195 12.71 1.80 12.53
N ASN A 196 13.05 0.52 12.34
CA ASN A 196 13.99 0.09 11.31
C ASN A 196 13.45 0.32 9.90
N ILE A 197 12.16 0.05 9.63
CA ILE A 197 11.52 0.37 8.34
C ILE A 197 11.62 1.88 8.05
N SER A 198 11.32 2.72 9.05
CA SER A 198 11.39 4.18 8.90
C SER A 198 12.83 4.66 8.62
N LYS A 199 13.82 4.08 9.30
CA LYS A 199 15.24 4.39 9.09
C LYS A 199 15.70 3.98 7.69
N GLU A 200 15.41 2.75 7.27
CA GLU A 200 15.78 2.26 5.93
C GLU A 200 15.15 3.12 4.83
N LYS A 201 13.86 3.49 4.99
CA LYS A 201 13.18 4.37 4.06
C LYS A 201 13.86 5.73 3.95
N LYS A 202 14.14 6.37 5.10
CA LYS A 202 14.84 7.67 5.13
C LYS A 202 16.25 7.59 4.56
N LEU A 203 16.99 6.53 4.87
CA LEU A 203 18.32 6.30 4.32
C LEU A 203 18.26 6.25 2.79
N ARG A 204 17.26 5.54 2.24
CA ARG A 204 17.06 5.43 0.80
C ARG A 204 16.68 6.77 0.17
N GLU A 205 15.76 7.52 0.77
CA GLU A 205 15.40 8.88 0.31
C GLU A 205 16.62 9.82 0.30
N TYR A 206 17.45 9.79 1.35
CA TYR A 206 18.68 10.59 1.39
C TYR A 206 19.72 10.12 0.38
N PHE A 207 19.81 8.80 0.16
CA PHE A 207 20.72 8.24 -0.82
C PHE A 207 20.31 8.60 -2.24
N ASP A 208 19.02 8.55 -2.57
CA ASP A 208 18.49 8.91 -3.89
C ASP A 208 18.78 10.40 -4.17
N LEU A 209 18.50 11.30 -3.22
CA LEU A 209 18.88 12.73 -3.32
C LEU A 209 20.39 12.95 -3.47
N PHE A 210 21.20 12.11 -2.82
CA PHE A 210 22.65 12.15 -2.97
C PHE A 210 23.07 11.71 -4.38
N ALA A 211 22.51 10.61 -4.89
CA ALA A 211 22.79 10.11 -6.24
C ALA A 211 22.41 11.13 -7.32
N ASP A 212 21.24 11.75 -7.19
CA ASP A 212 20.78 12.82 -8.10
C ASP A 212 21.77 13.99 -8.13
N LYS A 213 22.20 14.46 -6.95
CA LYS A 213 23.17 15.56 -6.84
C LYS A 213 24.52 15.20 -7.47
N ILE A 214 24.97 13.96 -7.32
CA ILE A 214 26.21 13.48 -7.97
C ILE A 214 26.00 13.43 -9.49
N GLY A 215 24.84 12.97 -9.95
CA GLY A 215 24.45 12.97 -11.36
C GLY A 215 24.49 14.38 -11.98
N GLU A 216 23.93 15.37 -11.29
CA GLU A 216 23.98 16.78 -11.71
C GLU A 216 25.42 17.30 -11.86
N GLN A 217 26.33 16.90 -10.95
CA GLN A 217 27.75 17.30 -11.01
C GLN A 217 28.51 16.64 -12.16
N LEU A 218 28.10 15.44 -12.57
CA LEU A 218 28.74 14.66 -13.63
C LEU A 218 28.06 14.85 -15.00
N ALA A 219 26.97 15.64 -15.07
CA ALA A 219 26.13 15.79 -16.25
C ALA A 219 26.85 16.37 -17.49
N ASP A 220 27.97 17.07 -17.31
CA ASP A 220 28.75 17.60 -18.43
C ASP A 220 29.57 16.52 -19.18
N GLY A 221 29.63 15.29 -18.65
CA GLY A 221 30.35 14.15 -19.23
C GLY A 221 31.88 14.25 -19.20
N THR A 222 32.44 15.31 -18.61
CA THR A 222 33.89 15.58 -18.56
C THR A 222 34.41 15.69 -17.13
N THR A 223 33.56 16.13 -16.21
CA THR A 223 33.81 16.20 -14.78
C THR A 223 33.84 14.80 -14.19
N THR A 224 34.83 14.53 -13.34
CA THR A 224 34.94 13.28 -12.58
C THR A 224 35.08 13.59 -11.10
N LEU A 225 34.42 12.82 -10.25
CA LEU A 225 34.48 13.02 -8.80
C LEU A 225 35.44 12.02 -8.16
N LYS A 226 36.48 12.54 -7.49
CA LYS A 226 37.55 11.72 -6.91
C LYS A 226 37.06 10.98 -5.66
N LEU A 227 37.06 9.65 -5.68
CA LEU A 227 36.81 8.80 -4.51
C LEU A 227 38.10 8.52 -3.73
N THR A 228 39.16 8.16 -4.46
CA THR A 228 40.50 7.90 -3.90
C THR A 228 41.57 8.48 -4.83
N ASN A 229 42.85 8.35 -4.48
CA ASN A 229 43.93 8.78 -5.36
C ASN A 229 43.90 8.15 -6.76
N ASN A 230 43.36 6.93 -6.86
CA ASN A 230 43.39 6.14 -8.09
C ASN A 230 42.01 5.87 -8.68
N VAL A 231 40.92 6.31 -8.05
CA VAL A 231 39.55 5.96 -8.45
C VAL A 231 38.66 7.20 -8.45
N ASN A 232 37.94 7.41 -9.56
CA ASN A 232 36.99 8.50 -9.74
C ASN A 232 35.62 7.95 -10.16
N LEU A 233 34.55 8.59 -9.69
CA LEU A 233 33.22 8.47 -10.27
C LEU A 233 33.18 9.22 -11.59
N VAL A 234 32.51 8.62 -12.57
CA VAL A 234 32.45 9.13 -13.95
C VAL A 234 31.04 9.23 -14.50
N ASP A 235 30.06 8.55 -13.90
CA ASP A 235 28.66 8.59 -14.32
C ASP A 235 27.74 8.03 -13.21
N VAL A 236 26.44 8.29 -13.34
CA VAL A 236 25.38 7.77 -12.46
C VAL A 236 24.29 7.10 -13.29
N GLU A 237 23.92 5.89 -12.92
CA GLU A 237 22.80 5.13 -13.50
C GLU A 237 21.66 4.99 -12.47
N ASP A 238 20.52 4.47 -12.91
CA ASP A 238 19.34 4.28 -12.05
C ASP A 238 19.59 3.40 -10.81
N ASP A 239 20.55 2.47 -10.89
CA ASP A 239 20.84 1.49 -9.84
C ASP A 239 22.33 1.43 -9.43
N ALA A 240 23.19 2.27 -10.01
CA ALA A 240 24.63 2.17 -9.79
C ALA A 240 25.41 3.47 -10.07
N PHE A 241 26.51 3.67 -9.34
CA PHE A 241 27.55 4.61 -9.76
C PHE A 241 28.55 3.93 -10.71
N ARG A 242 28.97 4.65 -11.75
CA ARG A 242 30.09 4.23 -12.60
C ARG A 242 31.39 4.81 -12.09
N TYR A 243 32.41 3.97 -11.95
CA TYR A 243 33.73 4.39 -11.48
C TYR A 243 34.86 3.82 -12.33
N LYS A 244 35.96 4.55 -12.42
CA LYS A 244 37.16 4.18 -13.19
C LYS A 244 38.44 4.46 -12.43
N GLY A 245 39.46 3.65 -12.73
CA GLY A 245 40.82 3.89 -12.27
C GLY A 245 41.55 4.93 -13.13
N ASN A 246 42.65 5.51 -12.61
CA ASN A 246 43.51 6.42 -13.38
C ASN A 246 44.19 5.74 -14.57
N GLU A 247 44.49 4.45 -14.47
CA GLU A 247 45.09 3.64 -15.52
C GLU A 247 44.24 2.40 -15.79
N GLY A 248 43.75 2.28 -17.04
CA GLY A 248 43.32 1.03 -17.66
C GLY A 248 42.25 0.22 -16.93
N TRP A 249 41.00 0.65 -17.00
CA TRP A 249 39.83 -0.23 -16.80
C TRP A 249 38.76 0.16 -17.81
N SER A 250 37.98 -0.82 -18.30
CA SER A 250 36.74 -0.70 -19.09
C SER A 250 36.44 0.70 -19.66
N LEU A 251 36.27 0.82 -20.98
CA LEU A 251 35.82 2.05 -21.65
C LEU A 251 34.62 2.75 -20.97
N TRP A 252 33.82 2.01 -20.19
CA TRP A 252 32.61 2.48 -19.52
C TRP A 252 32.68 2.39 -17.98
N GLY A 253 33.81 1.95 -17.42
CA GLY A 253 34.01 1.84 -15.99
C GLY A 253 33.31 0.62 -15.37
N ASN A 254 33.59 0.41 -14.10
CA ASN A 254 32.94 -0.61 -13.28
C ASN A 254 31.68 -0.04 -12.63
N ARG A 255 30.75 -0.92 -12.25
CA ARG A 255 29.49 -0.56 -11.59
C ARG A 255 29.61 -0.79 -10.09
N MET A 256 29.25 0.21 -9.31
CA MET A 256 29.07 0.11 -7.86
C MET A 256 27.56 0.23 -7.58
N LEU A 257 26.91 -0.90 -7.31
CA LEU A 257 25.45 -0.94 -7.19
C LEU A 257 24.98 -0.21 -5.93
N PHE A 258 23.94 0.61 -6.05
CA PHE A 258 23.36 1.35 -4.92
C PHE A 258 22.94 0.43 -3.79
N LYS A 259 22.37 -0.73 -4.13
CA LYS A 259 21.95 -1.73 -3.13
C LYS A 259 23.11 -2.19 -2.24
N ASP A 260 24.32 -2.32 -2.78
CA ASP A 260 25.50 -2.83 -2.07
C ASP A 260 26.07 -1.73 -1.17
N ILE A 261 26.02 -0.47 -1.63
CA ILE A 261 26.42 0.71 -0.84
C ILE A 261 25.46 0.91 0.34
N ILE A 262 24.15 0.87 0.09
CA ILE A 262 23.12 1.05 1.11
C ILE A 262 23.20 -0.06 2.16
N GLN A 263 23.48 -1.30 1.76
CA GLN A 263 23.62 -2.42 2.70
C GLN A 263 24.83 -2.28 3.64
N ALA A 264 25.85 -1.51 3.25
CA ALA A 264 27.05 -1.30 4.05
C ALA A 264 26.87 -0.26 5.18
N PHE A 265 25.75 0.49 5.19
CA PHE A 265 25.41 1.54 6.16
C PHE A 265 24.22 1.12 7.03
#